data_AF-A0A4U5U068-F1
#
_entry.id   AF-A0A4U5U068-F1
#
_cell.length_a   1.000
_cell.length_b   1.000
_cell.length_c   1.000
_cell.angle_alpha   90.00
_cell.angle_beta   90.00
_cell.angle_gamma   90.00
#
_symmetry.space_group_name_H-M   'P 1'
#
loop_
_entity.id
_entity.type
_entity.pdbx_description
1 polymer ?
#
loop_
_entity_poly.entity_id
_entity_poly.type
_entity_poly.pdbx_seq_one_letter_code
_entity_poly.pdbx_strand_id
1 'polypeptide(L)'
;MMPLAKALDVLQSDRMGFSGVLVPAISILLEKMEEMKRESRLHHCNPLVNAIISGIKRRFEYIFEDTKLLTASAAHPMFRLTYIPSDKKAQVVSDLKAEVHLLETQSSGHRQTEDDNPADDGDEVTGYFLSLRSAIELNEVDSYLQSSETKLVNAFQNLPLMKKVFLKFNTGVPASAACERLFSVGKDIFRPKRNRLSDATFEKLLLCRVNKHLLLEQ
;
A
#
# COMPACT_ATOMS: atom_id res chain seq x y z
N MET A 1 16.85 10.58 -18.63
CA MET A 1 16.69 9.28 -17.91
C MET A 1 16.43 9.41 -16.41
N MET A 2 16.78 10.52 -15.74
CA MET A 2 16.55 10.68 -14.29
C MET A 2 15.12 10.36 -13.80
N PRO A 3 14.02 10.73 -14.50
CA PRO A 3 12.67 10.37 -14.05
C PRO A 3 12.44 8.86 -13.96
N LEU A 4 12.96 8.10 -14.93
CA LEU A 4 12.85 6.65 -14.96
C LEU A 4 13.62 6.01 -13.80
N ALA A 5 14.83 6.46 -13.53
CA ALA A 5 15.63 5.98 -12.41
C ALA A 5 14.93 6.25 -11.07
N LYS A 6 14.41 7.47 -10.86
CA LYS A 6 13.68 7.82 -9.63
C LYS A 6 12.41 6.99 -9.44
N ALA A 7 11.65 6.77 -10.50
CA ALA A 7 10.45 5.92 -10.41
C ALA A 7 10.80 4.48 -10.05
N LEU A 8 11.90 3.96 -10.61
CA LEU A 8 12.42 2.64 -10.27
C LEU A 8 12.85 2.57 -8.80
N ASP A 9 13.63 3.56 -8.33
CA ASP A 9 14.08 3.63 -6.94
C ASP A 9 12.91 3.65 -5.95
N VAL A 10 11.84 4.39 -6.27
CA VAL A 10 10.61 4.42 -5.44
C VAL A 10 9.95 3.05 -5.39
N LEU A 11 9.71 2.42 -6.55
CA LEU A 11 9.03 1.12 -6.65
C LEU A 11 9.85 -0.02 -6.04
N GLN A 12 11.17 0.09 -6.01
CA GLN A 12 12.07 -0.91 -5.44
C GLN A 12 12.43 -0.62 -3.96
N SER A 13 11.98 0.51 -3.41
CA SER A 13 12.29 0.88 -2.04
C SER A 13 11.50 0.06 -1.02
N ASP A 14 12.11 -0.20 0.14
CA ASP A 14 11.39 -0.81 1.28
C ASP A 14 10.36 0.14 1.90
N ARG A 15 10.63 1.44 1.83
CA ARG A 15 9.83 2.46 2.51
C ARG A 15 8.49 2.67 1.81
N MET A 16 8.44 2.44 0.50
CA MET A 16 7.25 2.58 -0.35
C MET A 16 6.90 1.26 -1.03
N GLY A 17 7.13 0.14 -0.35
CA GLY A 17 6.84 -1.21 -0.84
C GLY A 17 5.35 -1.57 -0.83
N PHE A 18 4.47 -0.62 -1.13
CA PHE A 18 3.02 -0.80 -1.14
C PHE A 18 2.49 -0.87 -2.58
N SER A 19 1.57 -1.79 -2.86
CA SER A 19 0.89 -1.86 -4.17
C SER A 19 0.28 -0.53 -4.60
N GLY A 20 -0.25 0.27 -3.67
CA GLY A 20 -0.88 1.56 -3.94
C GLY A 20 0.08 2.65 -4.43
N VAL A 21 1.40 2.42 -4.41
CA VAL A 21 2.39 3.33 -4.98
C VAL A 21 2.48 3.20 -6.49
N LEU A 22 1.98 2.10 -7.07
CA LEU A 22 2.16 1.78 -8.49
C LEU A 22 1.45 2.77 -9.43
N VAL A 23 0.16 3.03 -9.21
CA VAL A 23 -0.64 3.98 -10.02
C VAL A 23 -0.03 5.40 -9.98
N PRO A 24 0.28 5.97 -8.79
CA PRO A 24 0.97 7.25 -8.68
C PRO A 24 2.35 7.26 -9.35
N ALA A 25 3.18 6.26 -9.12
CA ALA A 25 4.55 6.23 -9.64
C ALA A 25 4.59 6.23 -11.17
N ILE A 26 3.72 5.44 -11.82
CA ILE A 26 3.62 5.42 -13.28
C ILE A 26 3.04 6.73 -13.82
N SER A 27 2.04 7.31 -13.15
CA SER A 27 1.46 8.61 -13.50
C SER A 27 2.50 9.72 -13.49
N ILE A 28 3.24 9.85 -12.38
CA ILE A 28 4.29 10.86 -12.20
C ILE A 28 5.42 10.64 -13.21
N LEU A 29 5.80 9.38 -13.46
CA LEU A 29 6.82 9.06 -14.45
C LEU A 29 6.41 9.54 -15.85
N LEU A 30 5.19 9.24 -16.29
CA LEU A 30 4.68 9.67 -17.58
C LEU A 30 4.64 11.20 -17.69
N GLU A 31 4.16 11.89 -16.66
CA GLU A 31 4.12 13.36 -16.61
C GLU A 31 5.53 13.96 -16.74
N LYS A 32 6.50 13.46 -15.96
CA LYS A 32 7.89 13.93 -15.98
C LYS A 32 8.60 13.61 -17.30
N MET A 33 8.27 12.50 -17.94
CA MET A 33 8.82 12.15 -19.25
C MET A 33 8.25 13.03 -20.36
N GLU A 34 6.95 13.37 -20.31
CA GLU A 34 6.34 14.32 -21.24
C GLU A 34 6.87 15.76 -21.00
N GLU A 35 7.14 16.15 -19.76
CA GLU A 35 7.81 17.41 -19.42
C GLU A 35 9.21 17.49 -20.05
N MET A 36 10.01 16.43 -19.87
CA MET A 36 11.36 16.32 -20.46
C MET A 36 11.34 16.43 -21.98
N LYS A 37 10.28 15.94 -22.63
CA LYS A 37 10.09 16.08 -24.08
C LYS A 37 9.80 17.54 -24.49
N ARG A 38 9.04 18.30 -23.69
CA ARG A 38 8.70 19.71 -23.96
C ARG A 38 9.87 20.66 -23.79
N GLU A 39 10.74 20.39 -22.82
CA GLU A 39 11.88 21.27 -22.48
C GLU A 39 12.89 21.48 -23.62
N SER A 40 12.79 20.77 -24.76
CA SER A 40 13.60 20.97 -25.97
C SER A 40 15.12 20.85 -25.79
N ARG A 41 15.60 20.47 -24.59
CA ARG A 41 17.02 20.25 -24.26
C ARG A 41 17.61 19.01 -24.95
N LEU A 42 16.77 18.14 -25.53
CA LEU A 42 17.13 16.86 -26.12
C LEU A 42 16.90 16.86 -27.64
N HIS A 43 17.76 17.55 -28.39
CA HIS A 43 17.62 17.67 -29.85
C HIS A 43 17.64 16.33 -30.60
N HIS A 44 18.40 15.35 -30.13
CA HIS A 44 18.56 14.04 -30.80
C HIS A 44 17.82 12.89 -30.12
N CYS A 45 17.48 13.01 -28.83
CA CYS A 45 16.94 11.90 -28.04
C CYS A 45 15.41 11.90 -27.92
N ASN A 46 14.70 12.85 -28.54
CA ASN A 46 13.24 12.88 -28.54
C ASN A 46 12.58 11.59 -29.06
N PRO A 47 13.08 10.92 -30.12
CA PRO A 47 12.55 9.62 -30.54
C PRO A 47 12.66 8.55 -29.44
N LEU A 48 13.77 8.53 -28.68
CA LEU A 48 13.96 7.61 -27.57
C LEU A 48 12.98 7.90 -26.43
N VAL A 49 12.78 9.18 -26.08
CA VAL A 49 11.79 9.58 -25.05
C VAL A 49 10.38 9.15 -25.47
N ASN A 50 10.00 9.36 -26.73
CA ASN A 50 8.72 8.91 -27.28
C ASN A 50 8.56 7.40 -27.22
N ALA A 51 9.60 6.64 -27.61
CA ALA A 51 9.60 5.19 -27.55
C ALA A 51 9.42 4.68 -26.12
N ILE A 52 10.06 5.32 -25.13
CA ILE A 52 9.91 4.97 -23.72
C ILE A 52 8.50 5.28 -23.22
N ILE A 53 7.97 6.48 -23.49
CA ILE A 53 6.61 6.86 -23.09
C ILE A 53 5.58 5.88 -23.69
N SER A 54 5.70 5.59 -24.99
CA SER A 54 4.84 4.62 -25.66
C SER A 54 4.97 3.22 -25.06
N GLY A 55 6.19 2.78 -24.78
CA GLY A 55 6.47 1.49 -24.14
C GLY A 55 5.87 1.38 -22.73
N ILE A 56 5.99 2.43 -21.92
CA ILE A 56 5.40 2.49 -20.57
C ILE A 56 3.88 2.45 -20.67
N LYS A 57 3.27 3.33 -21.47
CA LYS A 57 1.81 3.36 -21.67
C LYS A 57 1.29 1.98 -22.08
N ARG A 58 1.88 1.38 -23.12
CA ARG A 58 1.47 0.07 -23.62
C ARG A 58 1.64 -1.06 -22.60
N ARG A 59 2.74 -1.05 -21.83
CA ARG A 59 3.03 -2.13 -20.88
C ARG A 59 2.21 -2.03 -19.59
N PHE A 60 1.90 -0.81 -19.17
CA PHE A 60 1.31 -0.52 -17.87
C PHE A 60 -0.11 0.04 -17.95
N GLU A 61 -0.74 0.01 -19.13
CA GLU A 61 -2.14 0.42 -19.33
C GLU A 61 -3.09 -0.28 -18.35
N TYR A 62 -2.91 -1.59 -18.16
CA TYR A 62 -3.75 -2.40 -17.27
C TYR A 62 -3.76 -1.90 -15.81
N ILE A 63 -2.72 -1.21 -15.35
CA ILE A 63 -2.63 -0.69 -13.97
C ILE A 63 -3.70 0.36 -13.71
N PHE A 64 -4.10 1.10 -14.75
CA PHE A 64 -5.14 2.11 -14.67
C PHE A 64 -6.55 1.52 -14.81
N GLU A 65 -6.66 0.24 -15.16
CA GLU A 65 -7.91 -0.52 -15.29
C GLU A 65 -8.16 -1.45 -14.10
N ASP A 66 -7.11 -1.90 -13.42
CA ASP A 66 -7.20 -2.83 -12.30
C ASP A 66 -7.79 -2.17 -11.05
N THR A 67 -9.03 -2.57 -10.72
CA THR A 67 -9.76 -2.08 -9.55
C THR A 67 -9.01 -2.29 -8.24
N LYS A 68 -8.23 -3.38 -8.10
CA LYS A 68 -7.45 -3.63 -6.87
C LYS A 68 -6.31 -2.63 -6.73
N LEU A 69 -5.62 -2.30 -7.82
CA LEU A 69 -4.51 -1.34 -7.81
C LEU A 69 -5.02 0.09 -7.60
N LEU A 70 -6.15 0.44 -8.21
CA LEU A 70 -6.82 1.71 -7.99
C LEU A 70 -7.28 1.87 -6.54
N THR A 71 -7.91 0.84 -5.97
CA THR A 71 -8.33 0.82 -4.56
C THR A 71 -7.13 0.85 -3.62
N ALA A 72 -6.04 0.14 -3.92
CA ALA A 72 -4.80 0.20 -3.13
C ALA A 72 -4.22 1.62 -3.11
N SER A 73 -4.18 2.30 -4.28
CA SER A 73 -3.72 3.68 -4.40
C SER A 73 -4.63 4.64 -3.63
N ALA A 74 -5.95 4.46 -3.71
CA ALA A 74 -6.91 5.31 -2.99
C ALA A 74 -6.85 5.12 -1.48
N ALA A 75 -6.62 3.89 -1.01
CA ALA A 75 -6.46 3.58 0.40
C ALA A 75 -5.14 4.12 1.00
N HIS A 76 -4.18 4.57 0.17
CA HIS A 76 -2.91 5.12 0.66
C HIS A 76 -3.03 6.63 0.96
N PRO A 77 -2.77 7.09 2.20
CA PRO A 77 -3.01 8.49 2.63
C PRO A 77 -2.26 9.54 1.82
N MET A 78 -1.07 9.21 1.32
CA MET A 78 -0.27 10.12 0.49
C MET A 78 -0.90 10.43 -0.87
N PHE A 79 -1.73 9.54 -1.42
CA PHE A 79 -2.22 9.65 -2.80
C PHE A 79 -3.73 9.88 -2.85
N ARG A 80 -4.51 9.14 -2.05
CA ARG A 80 -5.98 9.15 -2.10
C ARG A 80 -6.47 9.08 -3.56
N LEU A 81 -7.35 9.99 -3.96
CA LEU A 81 -7.92 10.05 -5.31
C LEU A 81 -7.12 10.89 -6.31
N THR A 82 -5.93 11.38 -5.94
CA THR A 82 -5.14 12.34 -6.74
C THR A 82 -4.77 11.77 -8.12
N TYR A 83 -4.31 10.52 -8.15
CA TYR A 83 -3.80 9.86 -9.37
C TYR A 83 -4.79 8.89 -10.00
N ILE A 84 -6.03 8.85 -9.50
CA ILE A 84 -7.09 7.99 -10.04
C ILE A 84 -7.73 8.69 -11.25
N PRO A 85 -7.96 7.99 -12.37
CA PRO A 85 -8.69 8.52 -13.53
C PRO A 85 -10.07 9.07 -13.12
N SER A 86 -10.43 10.25 -13.61
CA SER A 86 -11.63 10.99 -13.18
C SER A 86 -12.93 10.19 -13.37
N ASP A 87 -13.01 9.41 -14.45
CA ASP A 87 -14.10 8.49 -14.77
C ASP A 87 -14.27 7.36 -13.76
N LYS A 88 -13.19 6.99 -13.04
CA LYS A 88 -13.18 5.87 -12.08
C LYS A 88 -13.24 6.29 -10.62
N LYS A 89 -13.07 7.60 -10.32
CA LYS A 89 -13.07 8.08 -8.93
C LYS A 89 -14.34 7.69 -8.18
N ALA A 90 -15.51 7.84 -8.79
CA ALA A 90 -16.78 7.48 -8.17
C ALA A 90 -16.87 5.97 -7.87
N GLN A 91 -16.39 5.14 -8.81
CA GLN A 91 -16.36 3.69 -8.64
C GLN A 91 -15.41 3.28 -7.51
N VAL A 92 -14.19 3.82 -7.48
CA VAL A 92 -13.20 3.49 -6.43
C VAL A 92 -13.68 3.91 -5.04
N VAL A 93 -14.38 5.05 -4.92
CA VAL A 93 -15.00 5.46 -3.66
C VAL A 93 -16.11 4.48 -3.25
N SER A 94 -16.93 4.02 -4.20
CA SER A 94 -17.94 3.00 -3.94
C SER A 94 -17.31 1.68 -3.49
N ASP A 95 -16.22 1.25 -4.12
CA ASP A 95 -15.49 0.03 -3.77
C ASP A 95 -14.89 0.12 -2.36
N LEU A 96 -14.32 1.28 -1.98
CA LEU A 96 -13.83 1.51 -0.62
C LEU A 96 -14.96 1.41 0.42
N LYS A 97 -16.13 2.00 0.15
CA LYS A 97 -17.28 1.92 1.04
C LYS A 97 -17.80 0.49 1.18
N ALA A 98 -17.86 -0.25 0.07
CA ALA A 98 -18.26 -1.66 0.09
C ALA A 98 -17.29 -2.52 0.92
N GLU A 99 -15.99 -2.28 0.81
CA GLU A 99 -14.96 -2.98 1.59
C GLU A 99 -15.02 -2.68 3.08
N VAL A 100 -15.28 -1.42 3.45
CA VAL A 100 -15.50 -1.01 4.85
C VAL A 100 -16.75 -1.70 5.42
N HIS A 101 -17.87 -1.65 4.70
CA HIS A 101 -19.12 -2.29 5.13
C HIS A 101 -18.99 -3.82 5.29
N LEU A 102 -18.20 -4.48 4.42
CA LEU A 102 -17.91 -5.90 4.55
C LEU A 102 -17.16 -6.20 5.86
N LEU A 103 -16.21 -5.34 6.24
CA LEU A 103 -15.43 -5.48 7.48
C LEU A 103 -16.27 -5.19 8.74
N GLU A 104 -17.21 -4.26 8.68
CA GLU A 104 -18.19 -3.99 9.75
C GLU A 104 -19.08 -5.22 10.02
N THR A 105 -19.60 -5.81 8.94
CA THR A 105 -20.46 -7.00 9.02
C THR A 105 -19.73 -8.20 9.63
N GLN A 106 -18.47 -8.41 9.23
CA GLN A 106 -17.63 -9.49 9.78
C GLN A 106 -17.27 -9.28 11.26
N SER A 107 -17.08 -8.03 11.70
CA SER A 107 -16.77 -7.72 13.11
C SER A 107 -17.99 -7.89 14.02
N SER A 108 -19.20 -7.82 13.47
CA SER A 108 -20.46 -7.93 14.21
C SER A 108 -20.89 -9.38 14.44
N GLY A 109 -20.49 -10.29 13.56
CA GLY A 109 -20.76 -11.74 13.66
C GLY A 109 -19.94 -12.49 14.72
N HIS A 110 -18.93 -11.87 15.33
CA HIS A 110 -18.05 -12.51 16.34
C HIS A 110 -18.42 -12.17 17.79
N ARG A 111 -19.57 -11.53 18.04
CA ARG A 111 -20.06 -11.20 19.40
C ARG A 111 -21.12 -12.17 19.95
N GLN A 112 -21.41 -13.27 19.28
CA GLN A 112 -22.39 -14.27 19.75
C GLN A 112 -21.75 -15.65 19.83
N THR A 113 -20.93 -15.88 20.85
CA THR A 113 -20.83 -17.12 21.62
C THR A 113 -19.65 -16.97 22.58
N GLU A 114 -19.87 -16.36 23.72
CA GLU A 114 -19.23 -16.75 24.98
C GLU A 114 -20.03 -16.05 26.10
N ASP A 115 -20.91 -16.85 26.67
CA ASP A 115 -21.63 -16.60 27.91
C ASP A 115 -20.61 -16.61 29.05
N ASP A 116 -20.33 -15.45 29.63
CA ASP A 116 -20.05 -15.35 31.06
C ASP A 116 -20.14 -13.88 31.51
N ASN A 117 -21.16 -13.57 32.31
CA ASN A 117 -21.20 -12.39 33.15
C ASN A 117 -20.05 -12.47 34.18
N PRO A 118 -19.39 -11.34 34.50
CA PRO A 118 -19.86 -10.65 35.71
C PRO A 118 -19.79 -9.12 35.63
N ALA A 119 -20.85 -8.50 36.14
CA ALA A 119 -20.94 -7.21 36.81
C ALA A 119 -19.76 -6.21 36.61
N ASP A 120 -20.00 -5.18 35.80
CA ASP A 120 -19.30 -3.90 35.94
C ASP A 120 -20.31 -2.75 35.84
N ASP A 121 -20.26 -1.88 36.84
CA ASP A 121 -21.13 -0.72 37.08
C ASP A 121 -20.77 0.41 36.09
N GLY A 122 -21.02 0.15 34.81
CA GLY A 122 -20.78 1.08 33.71
C GLY A 122 -22.04 1.86 33.36
N ASP A 123 -22.12 3.09 33.87
CA ASP A 123 -23.11 4.15 33.58
C ASP A 123 -23.82 3.97 32.22
N GLU A 124 -25.10 3.55 32.26
CA GLU A 124 -25.98 3.23 31.11
C GLU A 124 -26.01 4.37 30.07
N VAL A 125 -25.79 5.60 30.55
CA VAL A 125 -25.66 6.82 29.74
C VAL A 125 -24.45 6.75 28.80
N THR A 126 -23.29 6.25 29.26
CA THR A 126 -22.09 6.12 28.43
C THR A 126 -22.24 5.07 27.34
N GLY A 127 -22.96 3.98 27.62
CA GLY A 127 -23.34 2.97 26.61
C GLY A 127 -24.27 3.55 25.53
N TYR A 128 -25.23 4.40 25.92
CA TYR A 128 -26.12 5.11 25.00
C TYR A 128 -25.35 6.10 24.12
N PHE A 129 -24.39 6.85 24.68
CA PHE A 129 -23.53 7.75 23.90
C PHE A 129 -22.56 7.01 22.97
N LEU A 130 -22.05 5.84 23.37
CA LEU A 130 -21.20 5.00 22.51
C LEU A 130 -22.01 4.41 21.35
N SER A 131 -23.24 3.96 21.63
CA SER A 131 -24.19 3.47 20.63
C SER A 131 -24.65 4.58 19.67
N LEU A 132 -24.82 5.81 20.17
CA LEU A 132 -25.08 6.97 19.34
C LEU A 132 -23.85 7.37 18.51
N ARG A 133 -22.62 7.20 19.03
CA ARG A 133 -21.41 7.44 18.24
C ARG A 133 -21.20 6.42 17.13
N SER A 134 -21.54 5.15 17.34
CA SER A 134 -21.58 4.17 16.25
C SER A 134 -22.72 4.45 15.26
N ALA A 135 -23.83 5.06 15.70
CA ALA A 135 -24.91 5.49 14.81
C ALA A 135 -24.58 6.80 14.05
N ILE A 136 -23.71 7.64 14.61
CA ILE A 136 -23.09 8.82 13.98
C ILE A 136 -21.75 8.38 13.35
N GLU A 137 -21.74 7.24 12.66
CA GLU A 137 -20.66 6.93 11.72
C GLU A 137 -20.81 7.89 10.54
N LEU A 138 -20.18 9.07 10.66
CA LEU A 138 -19.67 9.76 9.50
C LEU A 138 -18.81 8.72 8.77
N ASN A 139 -19.32 8.23 7.64
CA ASN A 139 -18.65 7.29 6.71
C ASN A 139 -17.13 7.43 6.88
N GLU A 140 -16.48 6.42 7.45
CA GLU A 140 -15.05 6.48 7.77
C GLU A 140 -14.23 6.85 6.53
N VAL A 141 -14.71 6.37 5.36
CA VAL A 141 -14.23 6.69 4.03
C VAL A 141 -14.34 8.19 3.70
N ASP A 142 -15.46 8.84 3.99
CA ASP A 142 -15.68 10.25 3.68
C ASP A 142 -14.77 11.14 4.56
N SER A 143 -14.61 10.80 5.84
CA SER A 143 -13.65 11.46 6.75
C SER A 143 -12.21 11.28 6.27
N TYR A 144 -11.83 10.06 5.88
CA TYR A 144 -10.52 9.74 5.33
C TYR A 144 -10.18 10.54 4.06
N LEU A 145 -11.15 10.68 3.15
CA LEU A 145 -10.99 11.39 1.88
C LEU A 145 -10.87 12.90 2.06
N GLN A 146 -11.50 13.47 3.09
CA GLN A 146 -11.41 14.90 3.44
C GLN A 146 -10.13 15.26 4.21
N SER A 147 -9.50 14.29 4.86
CA SER A 147 -8.24 14.50 5.58
C SER A 147 -7.11 14.91 4.63
N SER A 148 -6.17 15.73 5.12
CA SER A 148 -4.95 16.12 4.41
C SER A 148 -3.70 15.42 4.96
N GLU A 149 -3.84 14.58 6.00
CA GLU A 149 -2.72 13.89 6.64
C GLU A 149 -2.09 12.87 5.69
N THR A 150 -0.77 12.82 5.62
CA THR A 150 -0.02 11.97 4.68
C THR A 150 0.76 10.89 5.41
N LYS A 151 1.06 11.08 6.70
CA LYS A 151 1.76 10.10 7.51
C LYS A 151 0.81 8.96 7.88
N LEU A 152 1.19 7.72 7.56
CA LEU A 152 0.38 6.51 7.79
C LEU A 152 -0.12 6.41 9.23
N VAL A 153 0.77 6.64 10.22
CA VAL A 153 0.42 6.51 11.64
C VAL A 153 -0.71 7.47 12.01
N ASN A 154 -0.55 8.76 11.69
CA ASN A 154 -1.53 9.79 12.01
C ASN A 154 -2.83 9.62 11.22
N ALA A 155 -2.71 9.26 9.94
CA ALA A 155 -3.85 9.12 9.05
C ALA A 155 -4.83 8.03 9.52
N PHE A 156 -4.34 6.98 10.20
CA PHE A 156 -5.16 5.86 10.65
C PHE A 156 -5.43 5.83 12.17
N GLN A 157 -5.05 6.85 12.93
CA GLN A 157 -5.24 6.85 14.41
C GLN A 157 -6.70 6.65 14.83
N ASN A 158 -7.63 7.30 14.13
CA ASN A 158 -9.06 7.27 14.44
C ASN A 158 -9.89 6.58 13.35
N LEU A 159 -9.24 5.83 12.45
CA LEU A 159 -9.86 5.20 11.27
C LEU A 159 -9.49 3.70 11.22
N PRO A 160 -10.09 2.87 12.09
CA PRO A 160 -9.73 1.47 12.23
C PRO A 160 -10.14 0.60 11.03
N LEU A 161 -11.26 0.89 10.34
CA LEU A 161 -11.72 0.09 9.20
C LEU A 161 -10.90 0.41 7.95
N MET A 162 -10.61 1.68 7.70
CA MET A 162 -9.71 2.11 6.63
C MET A 162 -8.30 1.60 6.84
N LYS A 163 -7.83 1.47 8.08
CA LYS A 163 -6.55 0.79 8.37
C LYS A 163 -6.58 -0.66 7.91
N LYS A 164 -7.66 -1.40 8.15
CA LYS A 164 -7.82 -2.79 7.69
C LYS A 164 -7.87 -2.86 6.16
N VAL A 165 -8.61 -1.96 5.52
CA VAL A 165 -8.65 -1.85 4.04
C VAL A 165 -7.26 -1.57 3.49
N PHE A 166 -6.53 -0.62 4.07
CA PHE A 166 -5.16 -0.33 3.68
C PHE A 166 -4.28 -1.58 3.75
N LEU A 167 -4.29 -2.31 4.87
CA LEU A 167 -3.52 -3.54 5.02
C LEU A 167 -3.93 -4.62 4.01
N LYS A 168 -5.22 -4.76 3.73
CA LYS A 168 -5.73 -5.74 2.75
C LYS A 168 -5.17 -5.50 1.35
N PHE A 169 -5.11 -4.24 0.90
CA PHE A 169 -4.74 -3.92 -0.49
C PHE A 169 -3.26 -3.53 -0.68
N ASN A 170 -2.59 -3.00 0.35
CA ASN A 170 -1.23 -2.46 0.25
C ASN A 170 -0.14 -3.40 0.75
N THR A 171 -0.45 -4.60 1.23
CA THR A 171 0.56 -5.58 1.66
C THR A 171 1.34 -6.21 0.50
N GLY A 172 0.82 -6.14 -0.73
CA GLY A 172 1.54 -6.58 -1.91
C GLY A 172 2.75 -5.70 -2.20
N VAL A 173 3.88 -6.34 -2.52
CA VAL A 173 5.11 -5.62 -2.89
C VAL A 173 5.07 -5.30 -4.39
N PRO A 174 5.28 -4.04 -4.81
CA PRO A 174 5.19 -3.63 -6.21
C PRO A 174 6.34 -4.12 -7.10
N ALA A 175 7.49 -4.49 -6.51
CA ALA A 175 8.65 -4.99 -7.23
C ALA A 175 9.33 -6.18 -6.53
N SER A 176 9.70 -7.20 -7.31
CA SER A 176 10.49 -8.34 -6.82
C SER A 176 11.88 -7.95 -6.29
N ALA A 177 12.36 -6.76 -6.64
CA ALA A 177 13.62 -6.20 -6.14
C ALA A 177 13.66 -6.10 -4.61
N ALA A 178 12.52 -5.98 -3.92
CA ALA A 178 12.49 -6.05 -2.47
C ALA A 178 13.06 -7.39 -1.94
N CYS A 179 12.87 -8.48 -2.69
CA CYS A 179 13.43 -9.80 -2.39
C CYS A 179 14.89 -9.94 -2.84
N GLU A 180 15.47 -9.04 -3.63
CA GLU A 180 16.88 -9.14 -4.05
C GLU A 180 17.86 -8.96 -2.89
N ARG A 181 17.49 -8.16 -1.88
CA ARG A 181 18.25 -8.09 -0.62
C ARG A 181 18.25 -9.42 0.11
N LEU A 182 17.10 -10.11 0.14
CA LEU A 182 17.00 -11.47 0.68
C LEU A 182 17.94 -12.42 -0.08
N PHE A 183 17.95 -12.37 -1.41
CA PHE A 183 18.87 -13.21 -2.21
C PHE A 183 20.34 -12.83 -2.03
N SER A 184 20.65 -11.56 -1.83
CA SER A 184 22.02 -11.10 -1.57
C SER A 184 22.53 -11.66 -0.25
N VAL A 185 21.70 -11.61 0.81
CA VAL A 185 22.01 -12.27 2.10
C VAL A 185 22.06 -13.79 1.95
N GLY A 186 21.19 -14.36 1.12
CA GLY A 186 21.17 -15.79 0.79
C GLY A 186 22.49 -16.26 0.18
N LYS A 187 23.05 -15.54 -0.80
CA LYS A 187 24.38 -15.82 -1.38
C LYS A 187 25.48 -15.82 -0.32
N ASP A 188 25.33 -14.98 0.69
CA ASP A 188 26.27 -14.82 1.78
C ASP A 188 26.26 -16.02 2.75
N ILE A 189 25.10 -16.67 2.90
CA ILE A 189 24.90 -17.89 3.68
C ILE A 189 25.31 -19.12 2.85
N PHE A 190 24.87 -19.18 1.59
CA PHE A 190 25.12 -20.26 0.65
C PHE A 190 26.48 -20.12 -0.03
N ARG A 191 27.55 -20.21 0.76
CA ARG A 191 28.93 -20.18 0.27
C ARG A 191 29.41 -21.59 -0.11
N PRO A 192 30.32 -21.75 -1.09
CA PRO A 192 30.86 -23.06 -1.46
C PRO A 192 31.44 -23.87 -0.29
N LYS A 193 31.99 -23.19 0.73
CA LYS A 193 32.56 -23.82 1.94
C LYS A 193 31.51 -24.17 3.02
N ARG A 194 30.24 -23.77 2.85
CA ARG A 194 29.10 -24.05 3.75
C ARG A 194 27.99 -24.82 3.01
N ASN A 195 28.38 -25.65 2.06
CA ASN A 195 27.52 -26.40 1.14
C ASN A 195 26.72 -27.57 1.77
N ARG A 196 26.87 -27.82 3.09
CA ARG A 196 26.15 -28.88 3.81
C ARG A 196 25.04 -28.34 4.72
N LEU A 197 24.31 -27.33 4.26
CA LEU A 197 23.11 -26.81 4.91
C LEU A 197 21.89 -27.53 4.31
N SER A 198 20.96 -27.98 5.15
CA SER A 198 19.63 -28.35 4.68
C SER A 198 18.81 -27.10 4.40
N ASP A 199 17.79 -27.22 3.56
CA ASP A 199 16.89 -26.12 3.19
C ASP A 199 16.29 -25.47 4.44
N ALA A 200 15.80 -26.27 5.39
CA ALA A 200 15.24 -25.77 6.65
C ALA A 200 16.25 -24.96 7.50
N THR A 201 17.53 -25.34 7.51
CA THR A 201 18.56 -24.58 8.24
C THR A 201 18.94 -23.31 7.49
N PHE A 202 18.99 -23.36 6.17
CA PHE A 202 19.24 -22.20 5.33
C PHE A 202 18.16 -21.12 5.52
N GLU A 203 16.88 -21.50 5.46
CA GLU A 203 15.74 -20.59 5.65
C GLU A 203 15.77 -19.94 7.05
N LYS A 204 16.04 -20.71 8.10
CA LYS A 204 16.18 -20.17 9.47
C LYS A 204 17.31 -19.15 9.57
N LEU A 205 18.47 -19.46 9.00
CA LEU A 205 19.62 -18.54 8.97
C LEU A 205 19.30 -17.26 8.19
N LEU A 206 18.61 -17.40 7.07
CA LEU A 206 18.20 -16.29 6.22
C LEU A 206 17.25 -15.36 6.97
N LEU A 207 16.22 -15.91 7.62
CA LEU A 207 15.27 -15.18 8.44
C LEU A 207 15.97 -14.43 9.58
N CYS A 208 16.83 -15.11 10.35
CA CYS A 208 17.57 -14.48 11.45
C CYS A 208 18.51 -13.37 10.96
N ARG A 209 19.14 -13.53 9.80
CA ARG A 209 20.12 -12.57 9.28
C ARG A 209 19.47 -11.33 8.69
N VAL A 210 18.35 -11.47 7.98
CA VAL A 210 17.58 -10.31 7.48
C VAL A 210 16.94 -9.53 8.62
N ASN A 211 16.38 -10.23 9.61
CA ASN A 211 15.70 -9.60 10.74
C ASN A 211 16.63 -9.25 11.91
N LYS A 212 17.95 -9.29 11.73
CA LYS A 212 18.92 -9.04 12.79
C LYS A 212 18.71 -7.69 13.50
N HIS A 213 18.28 -6.66 12.77
CA HIS A 213 18.01 -5.34 13.34
C HIS A 213 16.80 -5.35 14.30
N LEU A 214 15.72 -6.06 13.95
CA LEU A 214 14.53 -6.23 14.80
C LEU A 214 14.81 -7.07 16.04
N LEU A 215 15.80 -7.98 15.97
CA LEU A 215 16.14 -8.89 17.06
C LEU A 215 17.15 -8.29 18.05
N LEU A 216 17.90 -7.27 17.66
CA LEU A 216 18.97 -6.67 18.47
C LEU A 216 18.64 -5.27 19.00
N GLU A 217 17.53 -4.67 18.55
CA GLU A 217 16.94 -3.50 19.20
C GLU A 217 16.12 -3.97 20.42
N GLN A 218 16.83 -4.32 21.50
CA GLN A 218 16.31 -4.37 22.87
C GLN A 218 17.10 -3.38 23.73
#